data_AF-A0A5J4P6Y0-F1
#
_entry.id   AF-A0A5J4P6Y0-F1
#
_cell.length_a   1.000
_cell.length_b   1.000
_cell.length_c   1.000
_cell.angle_alpha   90.00
_cell.angle_beta   90.00
_cell.angle_gamma   90.00
#
_symmetry.space_group_name_H-M   'P 1'
#
loop_
_entity.id
_entity.type
_entity.pdbx_description
1 polymer ?
#
loop_
_entity_poly.entity_id
_entity_poly.type
_entity_poly.pdbx_seq_one_letter_code
_entity_poly.pdbx_strand_id
1 'polypeptide(L)' 'SNAKAFNMIVLGGLLKLLPVVSIESVLKGLKKTLPERHHHLISMNETAILKGMELIREQ' A
#
# COMPACT_ATOMS: atom_id res chain seq x y z
N SER A 1 13.87 0.07 8.96
CA SER A 1 13.97 0.15 7.49
C SER A 1 12.83 0.99 6.95
N ASN A 2 13.04 2.31 6.84
CA ASN A 2 11.98 3.26 6.49
C ASN A 2 11.53 3.18 5.01
N ALA A 3 12.30 2.51 4.14
CA ALA A 3 12.02 2.45 2.70
C ALA A 3 10.76 1.64 2.34
N LYS A 4 10.43 0.56 3.05
CA LYS A 4 9.24 -0.26 2.72
C LYS A 4 7.93 0.50 2.98
N ALA A 5 7.87 1.25 4.08
CA ALA A 5 6.73 2.11 4.38
C ALA A 5 6.63 3.26 3.38
N PHE A 6 7.77 3.86 2.98
CA PHE A 6 7.79 4.93 1.99
C PHE A 6 7.25 4.50 0.62
N ASN A 7 7.68 3.36 0.09
CA ASN A 7 7.21 2.86 -1.21
C ASN A 7 5.69 2.64 -1.23
N MET A 8 5.11 2.22 -0.10
CA MET A 8 3.67 2.02 0.01
C MET A 8 2.91 3.33 0.08
N ILE A 9 3.47 4.37 0.70
CA ILE A 9 2.91 5.73 0.67
C ILE A 9 2.89 6.25 -0.78
N VAL A 10 3.96 6.06 -1.54
CA VAL A 10 4.00 6.45 -2.96
C VAL A 10 2.97 5.67 -3.78
N LEU A 11 2.86 4.36 -3.57
CA LEU A 11 1.84 3.53 -4.23
C LEU A 11 0.42 4.02 -3.92
N GLY A 12 0.14 4.36 -2.66
CA GLY A 12 -1.14 4.94 -2.27
C GLY A 12 -1.47 6.21 -3.03
N GLY A 13 -0.55 7.16 -3.07
CA GLY A 13 -0.74 8.40 -3.82
C GLY A 13 -0.99 8.16 -5.32
N LEU A 14 -0.24 7.23 -5.92
CA LEU A 14 -0.44 6.83 -7.31
C LEU A 14 -1.84 6.25 -7.54
N LEU A 15 -2.31 5.34 -6.68
CA LEU A 15 -3.62 4.71 -6.83
C LEU A 15 -4.79 5.68 -6.63
N LYS A 16 -4.62 6.72 -5.79
CA LYS A 16 -5.61 7.79 -5.66
C LYS A 16 -5.76 8.59 -6.94
N LEU A 17 -4.67 8.86 -7.66
CA LEU A 17 -4.69 9.56 -8.94
C LEU A 17 -5.09 8.65 -10.11
N LEU A 18 -4.62 7.40 -10.08
CA LEU A 18 -4.78 6.40 -11.15
C LEU A 18 -5.23 5.07 -10.52
N PRO A 19 -6.55 4.83 -10.39
CA PRO A 19 -7.09 3.64 -9.73
C PRO A 19 -7.02 2.40 -10.63
N VAL A 20 -5.81 2.02 -11.04
CA VAL A 20 -5.53 0.89 -11.95
C VAL A 20 -5.78 -0.48 -11.31
N VAL A 21 -5.80 -0.54 -9.97
CA VAL A 21 -6.06 -1.74 -9.18
C VAL A 21 -6.66 -1.37 -7.82
N SER A 22 -7.52 -2.22 -7.26
CA SER A 22 -8.07 -2.02 -5.92
C SER A 22 -7.05 -2.34 -4.82
N ILE A 23 -7.18 -1.66 -3.66
CA ILE A 23 -6.35 -1.93 -2.47
C ILE A 23 -6.47 -3.41 -2.06
N GLU A 24 -7.68 -3.97 -2.07
CA GLU A 24 -7.92 -5.38 -1.75
C GLU A 24 -7.07 -6.32 -2.64
N SER A 25 -6.97 -6.03 -3.93
CA SER A 25 -6.16 -6.81 -4.88
C SER A 25 -4.67 -6.72 -4.55
N VAL A 26 -4.19 -5.53 -4.16
CA VAL A 26 -2.81 -5.33 -3.69
C VAL A 26 -2.54 -6.15 -2.43
N LEU A 27 -3.44 -6.10 -1.44
CA LEU A 27 -3.29 -6.87 -0.19
C LEU A 27 -3.33 -8.38 -0.43
N LYS A 28 -4.20 -8.86 -1.33
CA LYS A 28 -4.22 -10.27 -1.77
C LYS A 28 -2.89 -10.66 -2.42
N GLY A 29 -2.33 -9.80 -3.27
CA GLY A 29 -1.02 -9.99 -3.88
C GLY A 29 0.11 -10.09 -2.84
N LEU A 30 0.11 -9.21 -1.84
CA LEU A 30 1.07 -9.25 -0.73
C LEU A 30 0.93 -10.54 0.09
N LYS A 31 -0.30 -10.96 0.42
CA LYS A 31 -0.54 -12.21 1.16
C LYS A 31 -0.04 -13.44 0.41
N LYS A 32 -0.19 -13.47 -0.91
CA LYS A 32 0.26 -14.59 -1.76
C LYS A 32 1.78 -14.66 -1.91
N THR A 33 2.45 -13.51 -1.90
CA THR A 33 3.90 -13.42 -2.17
C THR A 33 4.76 -13.42 -0.91
N LEU A 34 4.23 -12.93 0.22
CA LEU A 34 4.96 -12.88 1.49
C LEU A 34 4.89 -14.23 2.23
N PRO A 35 6.03 -14.72 2.76
CA PRO A 35 6.04 -15.82 3.72
C PRO A 35 5.22 -15.49 4.97
N GLU A 36 4.59 -16.48 5.61
CA GLU A 36 3.72 -16.30 6.79
C GLU A 36 4.36 -15.46 7.91
N ARG A 37 5.65 -15.69 8.20
CA ARG A 37 6.43 -14.91 9.19
C ARG A 37 6.43 -13.39 8.93
N HIS A 38 6.15 -12.96 7.69
CA HIS A 38 6.09 -11.56 7.28
C HIS A 38 4.67 -11.04 7.07
N HIS A 39 3.63 -11.81 7.39
CA HIS A 39 2.24 -11.35 7.20
C HIS A 39 1.87 -10.16 8.09
N HIS A 40 2.59 -9.93 9.20
CA HIS A 40 2.51 -8.69 9.99
C HIS A 40 2.79 -7.42 9.15
N LEU A 41 3.53 -7.54 8.04
CA LEU A 41 3.78 -6.43 7.14
C LEU A 41 2.53 -6.06 6.33
N ILE A 42 1.56 -6.96 6.12
CA ILE A 42 0.38 -6.68 5.30
C ILE A 42 -0.41 -5.50 5.87
N SER A 43 -0.70 -5.52 7.17
CA SER A 43 -1.36 -4.42 7.87
C SER A 43 -0.54 -3.12 7.81
N MET A 44 0.78 -3.20 7.95
CA MET A 44 1.65 -2.03 7.80
C MET A 44 1.60 -1.44 6.38
N ASN A 45 1.59 -2.28 5.34
CA ASN A 45 1.50 -1.83 3.95
C ASN A 45 0.13 -1.20 3.67
N GLU A 46 -0.96 -1.78 4.19
CA GLU A 46 -2.31 -1.23 4.09
C GLU A 46 -2.38 0.20 4.67
N THR A 47 -1.90 0.40 5.90
CA THR A 47 -1.88 1.72 6.53
C THR A 47 -1.05 2.72 5.71
N ALA A 48 0.10 2.31 5.19
CA ALA A 48 0.95 3.17 4.38
C ALA A 48 0.31 3.55 3.03
N ILE A 49 -0.38 2.62 2.37
CA ILE A 49 -1.14 2.87 1.13
C ILE A 49 -2.27 3.88 1.41
N LEU A 50 -3.08 3.63 2.44
CA LEU A 50 -4.16 4.55 2.82
C LEU A 50 -3.61 5.94 3.14
N LYS A 51 -2.48 6.01 3.85
CA LYS A 51 -1.83 7.29 4.14
C LYS A 51 -1.37 8.02 2.89
N GLY A 52 -0.82 7.30 1.92
CA GLY A 52 -0.45 7.84 0.62
C GLY A 52 -1.63 8.44 -0.13
N MET A 53 -2.79 7.77 -0.10
CA MET A 53 -4.02 8.26 -0.74
C MET A 53 -4.54 9.54 -0.06
N GLU A 54 -4.52 9.60 1.28
CA GLU A 54 -4.96 10.79 2.05
C GLU A 54 -4.13 12.04 1.77
N LEU A 55 -2.83 11.87 1.48
CA LEU A 55 -1.92 13.00 1.26
C LEU A 55 -2.16 13.72 -0.08
N ILE A 56 -2.80 13.04 -1.04
CA ILE A 56 -3.15 13.64 -2.31
C ILE A 56 -4.43 14.46 -2.14
N ARG A 57 -4.29 15.79 -2.27
CA ARG A 57 -5.42 16.71 -2.37
C ARG A 57 -5.75 16.90 -3.85
N GLU A 58 -7.01 16.72 -4.20
CA GLU A 58 -7.54 17.14 -5.50
C GLU A 58 -7.37 18.67 -5.58
N GLN A 59 -6.71 19.14 -6.64
CA GLN A 59 -6.61 20.57 -6.96
C GLN A 59 -7.78 20.98 -7.84
#